data_AF-A0A9P4WCB3-F1
#
_entry.id   AF-A0A9P4WCB3-F1
#
_cell.length_a   1.000
_cell.length_b   1.000
_cell.length_c   1.000
_cell.angle_alpha   90.00
_cell.angle_beta   90.00
_cell.angle_gamma   90.00
#
_symmetry.space_group_name_H-M   'P 1'
#
loop_
_entity.id
_entity.type
_entity.pdbx_description
1 polymer ?
#
loop_
_entity_poly.entity_id
_entity_poly.type
_entity_poly.pdbx_seq_one_letter_code
_entity_poly.pdbx_strand_id
1 'polypeptide(L)'
;MAEILGIASGIFAAGQALDIFARQIRQWRDISNRLLDLNQGLTVCKHVFERWQHKWEVNEAQPNVYLRALFGHEGCHNIRLTLSTIRKISECLEDDVDQIIGRALRFRPDRSTHSKIIDRRLVEESLERIRRKTSWKHKFTLSVWNRAASLEKSLQRLEVNLRALESHTNYYLEKEHPDIFSEIKRLPGRKFVLRLEAEKSTTVKERITDTFAAQRDAVLLHRASDPGNKIHIGLSVPRIHHKDFAFLLPLGGKTHEFLVKPVRIRATKPVPRELASAVSELGRRLKSNDPCVVKPSSSTDGFELSKPPVPLLSALEYKDPLSTMFSKQTAHLGSQTLYTQDQNALASGIAQSSLRLIGSQWLRFLDSENVRWRRTTDNQWTSMLTATPGDSATTRTLEACHTAYIERAREPHDLTRHVHIFRIGLVLAELCLKTKISYVDFDMRANNVRIYMDDEMSVTREVSANDIASEVDLVCNPYLGEMVFFCLSALQDKKRLNDKLIQGDYFSIVVRHAGELDRLIKAPRRRGPCGAGSSSSSSAGGSPRSGSGGFTGYSR
;
A
#
# COMPACT_ATOMS: atom_id res chain seq x y z
N MET A 1 2.16 19.74 27.06
CA MET A 1 2.64 20.04 25.70
C MET A 1 4.15 20.34 25.65
N ALA A 2 4.89 20.11 26.76
CA ALA A 2 6.36 20.15 26.82
C ALA A 2 7.08 19.22 25.83
N GLU A 3 6.36 18.25 25.27
CA GLU A 3 6.86 17.33 24.24
C GLU A 3 7.24 18.07 22.93
N ILE A 4 6.58 19.19 22.60
CA ILE A 4 6.74 19.91 21.34
C ILE A 4 8.05 20.72 21.30
N LEU A 5 8.36 21.46 22.37
CA LEU A 5 9.66 22.12 22.52
C LEU A 5 10.79 21.09 22.60
N GLY A 6 10.56 19.96 23.28
CA GLY A 6 11.52 18.85 23.33
C GLY A 6 11.86 18.29 21.95
N ILE A 7 10.86 18.10 21.07
CA ILE A 7 11.08 17.65 19.69
C ILE A 7 11.92 18.65 18.88
N ALA A 8 11.51 19.93 18.86
CA ALA A 8 12.17 20.93 18.00
C ALA A 8 13.59 21.25 18.48
N SER A 9 13.78 21.36 19.81
CA SER A 9 15.09 21.55 20.43
C SER A 9 15.99 20.33 20.25
N GLY A 10 15.43 19.12 20.33
CA GLY A 10 16.17 17.88 20.14
C GLY A 10 16.67 17.66 18.71
N ILE A 11 15.80 17.86 17.72
CA ILE A 11 16.19 17.81 16.29
C ILE A 11 17.27 18.87 16.01
N PHE A 12 17.13 20.06 16.58
CA PHE A 12 18.11 21.13 16.41
C PHE A 12 19.47 20.81 17.05
N ALA A 13 19.46 20.31 18.29
CA ALA A 13 20.68 19.93 19.01
C ALA A 13 21.42 18.80 18.27
N ALA A 14 20.70 17.79 17.80
CA ALA A 14 21.25 16.71 16.97
C ALA A 14 21.87 17.24 15.66
N GLY A 15 21.17 18.15 14.97
CA GLY A 15 21.69 18.79 13.75
C GLY A 15 22.96 19.61 13.98
N GLN A 16 22.98 20.44 15.04
CA GLN A 16 24.16 21.22 15.39
C GLN A 16 25.36 20.34 15.75
N ALA A 17 25.14 19.29 16.53
CA ALA A 17 26.18 18.34 16.90
C ALA A 17 26.78 17.63 15.67
N LEU A 18 25.93 17.22 14.72
CA LEU A 18 26.37 16.63 13.45
C LEU A 18 27.14 17.60 12.57
N ASP A 19 26.70 18.86 12.43
CA ASP A 19 27.39 19.87 11.63
C ASP A 19 28.80 20.17 12.20
N ILE A 20 28.89 20.35 13.52
CA ILE A 20 30.18 20.57 14.21
C ILE A 20 31.12 19.39 13.96
N PHE A 21 30.62 18.17 14.16
CA PHE A 21 31.43 16.96 13.97
C PHE A 21 31.82 16.76 12.50
N ALA A 22 30.89 16.93 11.56
CA ALA A 22 31.12 16.80 10.12
C ALA A 22 32.21 17.77 9.64
N ARG A 23 32.23 19.00 10.16
CA ARG A 23 33.27 20.00 9.88
C ARG A 23 34.64 19.59 10.41
N GLN A 24 34.70 18.97 11.59
CA GLN A 24 35.95 18.48 12.19
C GLN A 24 36.54 17.27 11.44
N ILE A 25 35.71 16.49 10.75
CA ILE A 25 36.13 15.31 9.99
C ILE A 25 36.23 15.53 8.47
N ARG A 26 36.27 16.79 7.98
CA ARG A 26 36.33 17.16 6.55
C ARG A 26 37.39 16.42 5.72
N GLN A 27 38.48 16.02 6.36
CA GLN A 27 39.55 15.23 5.74
C GLN A 27 39.09 13.83 5.27
N TRP A 28 38.01 13.27 5.85
CA TRP A 28 37.33 12.07 5.35
C TRP A 28 36.08 12.49 4.57
N ARG A 29 36.31 12.96 3.34
CA ARG A 29 35.33 13.64 2.49
C ARG A 29 33.99 12.90 2.38
N ASP A 30 34.00 11.60 2.12
CA ASP A 30 32.77 10.82 1.91
C ASP A 30 31.91 10.73 3.18
N ILE A 31 32.53 10.59 4.35
CA ILE A 31 31.83 10.54 5.64
C ILE A 31 31.32 11.92 6.01
N SER A 32 32.16 12.94 5.86
CA SER A 32 31.81 14.34 6.14
C SER A 32 30.62 14.78 5.29
N ASN A 33 30.64 14.51 3.99
CA ASN A 33 29.52 14.80 3.08
C ASN A 33 28.24 14.08 3.52
N ARG A 34 28.31 12.77 3.82
CA ARG A 34 27.13 12.03 4.25
C ARG A 34 26.53 12.56 5.56
N LEU A 35 27.35 12.96 6.52
CA LEU A 35 26.85 13.56 7.77
C LEU A 35 26.24 14.96 7.52
N LEU A 36 26.78 15.73 6.57
CA LEU A 36 26.20 17.00 6.16
C LEU A 36 24.84 16.81 5.45
N ASP A 37 24.71 15.79 4.61
CA ASP A 37 23.42 15.45 3.97
C ASP A 37 22.37 15.06 5.03
N LEU A 38 22.75 14.26 6.04
CA LEU A 38 21.87 13.91 7.17
C LEU A 38 21.49 15.14 8.01
N ASN A 39 22.43 16.08 8.23
CA ASN A 39 22.12 17.35 8.90
C ASN A 39 21.15 18.22 8.08
N GLN A 40 21.29 18.27 6.75
CA GLN A 40 20.32 18.96 5.90
C GLN A 40 18.92 18.35 6.07
N GLY A 41 18.80 17.02 6.08
CA GLY A 41 17.54 16.34 6.31
C GLY A 41 16.93 16.66 7.69
N LEU A 42 17.73 16.67 8.76
CA LEU A 42 17.26 17.08 10.10
C LEU A 42 16.79 18.55 10.13
N THR A 43 17.49 19.43 9.42
CA THR A 43 17.11 20.85 9.28
C THR A 43 15.76 20.99 8.56
N VAL A 44 15.54 20.21 7.49
CA VAL A 44 14.25 20.17 6.79
C VAL A 44 13.15 19.65 7.71
N CYS A 45 13.37 18.54 8.43
CA CYS A 45 12.41 17.99 9.39
C CYS A 45 12.04 19.00 10.47
N LYS A 46 13.03 19.72 11.02
CA LYS A 46 12.82 20.80 11.98
C LYS A 46 11.90 21.88 11.39
N HIS A 47 12.22 22.40 10.21
CA HIS A 47 11.41 23.44 9.58
C HIS A 47 10.00 22.98 9.23
N VAL A 48 9.82 21.73 8.81
CA VAL A 48 8.49 21.15 8.57
C VAL A 48 7.69 21.08 9.88
N PHE A 49 8.32 20.66 10.97
CA PHE A 49 7.69 20.60 12.28
C PHE A 49 7.35 22.00 12.84
N GLU A 50 8.29 22.95 12.79
CA GLU A 50 8.05 24.35 13.19
C GLU A 50 6.94 24.99 12.37
N ARG A 51 6.93 24.76 11.05
CA ARG A 51 5.84 25.23 10.18
C ARG A 51 4.51 24.63 10.58
N TRP A 52 4.47 23.33 10.90
CA TRP A 52 3.26 22.67 11.39
C TRP A 52 2.79 23.28 12.71
N GLN A 53 3.71 23.50 13.65
CA GLN A 53 3.45 24.12 14.95
C GLN A 53 2.88 25.54 14.79
N HIS A 54 3.50 26.36 13.95
CA HIS A 54 3.05 27.72 13.64
C HIS A 54 1.69 27.74 12.95
N LYS A 55 1.47 26.85 11.97
CA LYS A 55 0.22 26.77 11.20
C LYS A 55 -1.00 26.52 12.09
N TRP A 56 -0.83 25.73 13.14
CA TRP A 56 -1.93 25.34 14.05
C TRP A 56 -1.83 26.01 15.42
N GLU A 57 -0.94 27.01 15.56
CA GLU A 57 -0.69 27.78 16.79
C GLU A 57 -0.48 26.93 18.05
N VAL A 58 0.08 25.73 17.89
CA VAL A 58 0.19 24.72 18.96
C VAL A 58 1.29 25.13 19.95
N ASN A 59 0.88 25.78 21.04
CA ASN A 59 1.79 26.31 22.07
C ASN A 59 1.62 25.61 23.43
N GLU A 60 2.66 25.62 24.27
CA GLU A 60 2.62 25.00 25.61
C GLU A 60 1.49 25.52 26.51
N ALA A 61 1.15 26.81 26.35
CA ALA A 61 0.14 27.50 27.13
C ALA A 61 -1.30 27.27 26.66
N GLN A 62 -1.51 26.63 25.50
CA GLN A 62 -2.87 26.44 24.99
C GLN A 62 -3.59 25.31 25.73
N PRO A 63 -4.82 25.57 26.23
CA PRO A 63 -5.61 24.54 26.88
C PRO A 63 -5.97 23.44 25.88
N ASN A 64 -5.99 22.19 26.36
CA ASN A 64 -6.38 20.98 25.61
C ASN A 64 -7.72 21.13 24.86
N VAL A 65 -8.55 22.07 25.32
CA VAL A 65 -9.83 22.46 24.72
C VAL A 65 -9.66 22.98 23.28
N TYR A 66 -8.61 23.74 22.96
CA TYR A 66 -8.40 24.30 21.61
C TYR A 66 -8.12 23.22 20.56
N LEU A 67 -7.19 22.30 20.83
CA LEU A 67 -6.91 21.17 19.94
C LEU A 67 -8.11 20.22 19.81
N ARG A 68 -8.89 20.05 20.88
CA ARG A 68 -10.14 19.28 20.83
C ARG A 68 -11.23 19.98 20.04
N ALA A 69 -11.27 21.30 20.01
CA ALA A 69 -12.20 22.07 19.19
C ALA A 69 -11.85 21.98 17.70
N LEU A 70 -10.55 21.95 17.36
CA LEU A 70 -10.08 21.85 15.98
C LEU A 70 -10.15 20.43 15.39
N PHE A 71 -9.78 19.42 16.19
CA PHE A 71 -9.57 18.06 15.68
C PHE A 71 -10.48 17.01 16.33
N GLY A 72 -11.35 17.45 17.26
CA GLY A 72 -12.22 16.54 18.01
C GLY A 72 -11.44 15.74 19.06
N HIS A 73 -12.17 14.94 19.84
CA HIS A 73 -11.56 14.13 20.89
C HIS A 73 -10.63 13.04 20.33
N GLU A 74 -11.07 12.37 19.27
CA GLU A 74 -10.33 11.29 18.61
C GLU A 74 -9.11 11.81 17.85
N GLY A 75 -9.26 12.90 17.08
CA GLY A 75 -8.14 13.51 16.36
C GLY A 75 -7.07 14.08 17.28
N CYS A 76 -7.48 14.73 18.38
CA CYS A 76 -6.54 15.19 19.40
C CYS A 76 -5.76 14.01 20.04
N HIS A 77 -6.41 12.87 20.30
CA HIS A 77 -5.74 11.69 20.82
C HIS A 77 -4.69 11.13 19.84
N ASN A 78 -5.06 10.95 18.57
CA ASN A 78 -4.18 10.37 17.56
C ASN A 78 -3.03 11.32 17.19
N ILE A 79 -3.27 12.63 17.10
CA ILE A 79 -2.22 13.63 16.91
C ILE A 79 -1.20 13.56 18.06
N ARG A 80 -1.66 13.41 19.31
CA ARG A 80 -0.75 13.25 20.47
C ARG A 80 0.05 11.97 20.43
N LEU A 81 -0.54 10.86 20.00
CA LEU A 81 0.21 9.61 19.80
C LEU A 81 1.29 9.76 18.73
N THR A 82 0.97 10.42 17.60
CA THR A 82 1.95 10.72 16.55
C THR A 82 3.06 11.63 17.09
N LEU A 83 2.74 12.68 17.87
CA LEU A 83 3.73 13.56 18.49
C LEU A 83 4.62 12.82 19.51
N SER A 84 4.05 11.93 20.32
CA SER A 84 4.82 11.08 21.25
C SER A 84 5.78 10.16 20.50
N THR A 85 5.34 9.63 19.35
CA THR A 85 6.19 8.80 18.48
C THR A 85 7.32 9.63 17.86
N ILE A 86 7.02 10.83 17.35
CA ILE A 86 8.02 11.77 16.85
C ILE A 86 9.03 12.12 17.93
N ARG A 87 8.58 12.35 19.17
CA ARG A 87 9.45 12.63 20.32
C ARG A 87 10.42 11.48 20.60
N LYS A 88 9.92 10.24 20.63
CA LYS A 88 10.79 9.07 20.82
C LYS A 88 11.82 8.96 19.70
N ILE A 89 11.42 9.22 18.45
CA ILE A 89 12.35 9.22 17.32
C ILE A 89 13.39 10.34 17.45
N SER A 90 13.00 11.55 17.88
CA SER A 90 13.96 12.65 18.11
C SER A 90 14.95 12.34 19.24
N GLU A 91 14.49 11.73 20.33
CA GLU A 91 15.37 11.27 21.42
C GLU A 91 16.34 10.18 20.92
N CYS A 92 15.88 9.22 20.12
CA CYS A 92 16.76 8.24 19.48
C CYS A 92 17.76 8.86 18.49
N LEU A 93 17.38 9.90 17.76
CA LEU A 93 18.27 10.64 16.85
C LEU A 93 19.38 11.35 17.64
N GLU A 94 19.05 11.98 18.77
CA GLU A 94 20.06 12.55 19.67
C GLU A 94 21.02 11.47 20.18
N ASP A 95 20.50 10.35 20.66
CA ASP A 95 21.32 9.23 21.14
C ASP A 95 22.21 8.65 20.03
N ASP A 96 21.71 8.56 18.79
CA ASP A 96 22.49 8.10 17.63
C ASP A 96 23.62 9.08 17.30
N VAL A 97 23.38 10.38 17.38
CA VAL A 97 24.41 11.42 17.19
C VAL A 97 25.45 11.38 18.30
N ASP A 98 25.01 11.29 19.56
CA ASP A 98 25.89 11.16 20.72
C ASP A 98 26.72 9.87 20.63
N GLN A 99 26.16 8.78 20.10
CA GLN A 99 26.90 7.55 19.84
C GLN A 99 27.88 7.67 18.67
N ILE A 100 27.53 8.39 17.59
CA ILE A 100 28.46 8.67 16.48
C ILE A 100 29.67 9.43 17.04
N ILE A 101 29.47 10.46 17.84
CA ILE A 101 30.55 11.27 18.41
C ILE A 101 31.32 10.46 19.47
N GLY A 102 30.61 9.89 20.44
CA GLY A 102 31.20 9.15 21.56
C GLY A 102 31.92 7.87 21.15
N ARG A 103 31.28 6.97 20.39
CA ARG A 103 31.91 5.69 20.00
C ARG A 103 32.97 5.87 18.93
N ALA A 104 32.79 6.78 17.97
CA ALA A 104 33.81 6.98 16.93
C ALA A 104 35.10 7.55 17.54
N LEU A 105 34.99 8.43 18.53
CA LEU A 105 36.17 8.99 19.23
C LEU A 105 36.68 8.10 20.37
N ARG A 106 36.00 6.98 20.69
CA ARG A 106 36.17 6.19 21.93
C ARG A 106 36.08 7.05 23.20
N PHE A 107 35.29 8.10 23.11
CA PHE A 107 34.98 9.03 24.18
C PHE A 107 33.79 8.47 24.97
N ARG A 108 33.94 8.28 26.28
CA ARG A 108 32.79 8.13 27.18
C ARG A 108 32.42 9.55 27.61
N PRO A 109 31.33 10.14 27.12
CA PRO A 109 30.81 11.35 27.74
C PRO A 109 30.43 11.00 29.18
N ASP A 110 30.92 11.79 30.13
CA ASP A 110 30.65 11.58 31.54
C ASP A 110 29.15 11.69 31.79
N ARG A 111 28.58 10.77 32.57
CA ARG A 111 27.13 10.66 32.78
C ARG A 111 26.55 11.75 33.70
N SER A 112 27.34 12.75 34.06
CA SER A 112 26.89 13.87 34.89
C SER A 112 26.13 14.90 34.07
N THR A 113 24.83 14.89 34.30
CA THR A 113 23.81 15.88 33.95
C THR A 113 24.34 17.32 33.85
N HIS A 114 24.06 17.99 32.72
CA HIS A 114 23.99 19.45 32.51
C HIS A 114 25.03 20.20 31.65
N SER A 115 25.87 19.54 30.85
CA SER A 115 26.41 20.23 29.66
C SER A 115 26.64 19.30 28.46
N LYS A 116 25.64 19.21 27.57
CA LYS A 116 25.78 18.66 26.21
C LYS A 116 26.58 19.64 25.31
N ILE A 117 27.73 20.12 25.77
CA ILE A 117 28.63 20.90 24.92
C ILE A 117 29.76 19.95 24.53
N ILE A 118 29.79 19.59 23.25
CA ILE A 118 30.90 18.81 22.66
C ILE A 118 32.19 19.58 22.96
N ASP A 119 33.05 19.04 23.82
CA ASP A 119 34.34 19.66 24.12
C ASP A 119 35.25 19.54 22.89
N ARG A 120 35.31 20.62 22.13
CA ARG A 120 36.01 20.73 20.85
C ARG A 120 37.49 20.32 20.95
N ARG A 121 38.13 20.56 22.11
CA ARG A 121 39.55 20.22 22.33
C ARG A 121 39.75 18.71 22.41
N LEU A 122 38.89 18.01 23.14
CA LEU A 122 38.96 16.54 23.32
C LEU A 122 38.64 15.79 22.01
N VAL A 123 37.75 16.35 21.19
CA VAL A 123 37.47 15.79 19.85
C VAL A 123 38.68 15.94 18.93
N GLU A 124 39.32 17.11 18.90
CA GLU A 124 40.52 17.37 18.09
C GLU A 124 41.68 16.43 18.49
N GLU A 125 41.95 16.25 19.78
CA GLU A 125 42.97 15.31 20.28
C GLU A 125 42.69 13.84 19.90
N SER A 126 41.42 13.44 19.97
CA SER A 126 41.01 12.07 19.64
C SER A 126 41.13 11.80 18.15
N LEU A 127 40.80 12.79 17.31
CA LEU A 127 41.00 12.74 15.86
C LEU A 127 42.50 12.67 15.52
N GLU A 128 43.36 13.41 16.22
CA GLU A 128 44.82 13.29 16.05
C GLU A 128 45.36 11.90 16.38
N ARG A 129 44.87 11.26 17.46
CA ARG A 129 45.26 9.88 17.80
C ARG A 129 44.83 8.89 16.71
N ILE A 130 43.63 9.07 16.16
CA ILE A 130 43.10 8.22 15.08
C ILE A 130 43.91 8.43 13.79
N ARG A 131 44.41 9.65 13.52
CA ARG A 131 45.26 9.94 12.35
C ARG A 131 46.57 9.14 12.38
N ARG A 132 47.20 8.99 13.54
CA ARG A 132 48.52 8.35 13.66
C ARG A 132 48.52 6.83 13.44
N LYS A 133 47.36 6.16 13.48
CA LYS A 133 47.24 4.70 13.35
C LYS A 133 46.24 4.28 12.26
N THR A 134 46.73 3.63 11.21
CA THR A 134 45.92 3.17 10.06
C THR A 134 44.81 2.20 10.44
N SER A 135 45.05 1.29 11.38
CA SER A 135 44.03 0.36 11.90
C SER A 135 42.90 1.05 12.66
N TRP A 136 43.17 2.20 13.28
CA TRP A 136 42.17 3.01 13.98
C TRP A 136 41.37 3.86 13.01
N LYS A 137 42.01 4.38 11.96
CA LYS A 137 41.34 5.07 10.84
C LYS A 137 40.27 4.18 10.20
N HIS A 138 40.59 2.92 9.88
CA HIS A 138 39.63 2.01 9.27
C HIS A 138 38.45 1.66 10.19
N LYS A 139 38.72 1.37 11.48
CA LYS A 139 37.67 1.11 12.49
C LYS A 139 36.78 2.32 12.73
N PHE A 140 37.36 3.51 12.78
CA PHE A 140 36.64 4.78 12.87
C PHE A 140 35.69 4.96 11.69
N THR A 141 36.21 4.82 10.47
CA THR A 141 35.42 4.95 9.24
C THR A 141 34.24 3.98 9.22
N LEU A 142 34.46 2.68 9.44
CA LEU A 142 33.37 1.69 9.46
C LEU A 142 32.33 1.97 10.56
N SER A 143 32.77 2.38 11.74
CA SER A 143 31.88 2.70 12.86
C SER A 143 30.97 3.88 12.52
N VAL A 144 31.51 4.96 11.96
CA VAL A 144 30.72 6.13 11.56
C VAL A 144 29.79 5.78 10.40
N TRP A 145 30.23 4.99 9.43
CA TRP A 145 29.39 4.55 8.29
C TRP A 145 28.17 3.74 8.72
N ASN A 146 28.35 2.74 9.58
CA ASN A 146 27.25 1.90 10.05
C ASN A 146 26.23 2.71 10.88
N ARG A 147 26.71 3.68 11.65
CA ARG A 147 25.84 4.55 12.45
C ARG A 147 25.15 5.63 11.63
N ALA A 148 25.82 6.20 10.63
CA ALA A 148 25.18 7.09 9.66
C ALA A 148 24.02 6.39 8.94
N ALA A 149 24.15 5.09 8.62
CA ALA A 149 23.04 4.30 8.07
C ALA A 149 21.87 4.09 9.05
N SER A 150 22.16 3.95 10.36
CA SER A 150 21.12 3.92 11.41
C SER A 150 20.40 5.25 11.51
N LEU A 151 21.17 6.35 11.56
CA LEU A 151 20.65 7.71 11.64
C LEU A 151 19.78 8.05 10.41
N GLU A 152 20.18 7.59 9.21
CA GLU A 152 19.40 7.75 7.99
C GLU A 152 18.02 7.06 8.08
N LYS A 153 17.95 5.85 8.63
CA LYS A 153 16.68 5.16 8.87
C LYS A 153 15.82 5.90 9.89
N SER A 154 16.42 6.36 10.99
CA SER A 154 15.73 7.15 12.00
C SER A 154 15.20 8.48 11.44
N LEU A 155 15.97 9.13 10.56
CA LEU A 155 15.57 10.34 9.85
C LEU A 155 14.42 10.08 8.87
N GLN A 156 14.48 8.99 8.10
CA GLN A 156 13.37 8.59 7.21
C GLN A 156 12.09 8.32 8.01
N ARG A 157 12.20 7.62 9.14
CA ARG A 157 11.08 7.41 10.08
C ARG A 157 10.52 8.74 10.59
N LEU A 158 11.38 9.70 10.93
CA LEU A 158 10.96 11.05 11.35
C LEU A 158 10.22 11.77 10.22
N GLU A 159 10.75 11.77 8.99
CA GLU A 159 10.11 12.39 7.83
C GLU A 159 8.70 11.84 7.57
N VAL A 160 8.54 10.52 7.61
CA VAL A 160 7.22 9.92 7.37
C VAL A 160 6.26 10.21 8.51
N ASN A 161 6.70 10.15 9.77
CA ASN A 161 5.84 10.53 10.89
C ASN A 161 5.45 12.02 10.85
N LEU A 162 6.31 12.91 10.37
CA LEU A 162 5.96 14.33 10.14
C LEU A 162 4.95 14.49 9.00
N ARG A 163 5.08 13.72 7.90
CA ARG A 163 4.07 13.71 6.83
C ARG A 163 2.73 13.16 7.33
N ALA A 164 2.75 12.07 8.10
CA ALA A 164 1.58 11.46 8.71
C ALA A 164 0.93 12.45 9.68
N LEU A 165 1.70 13.14 10.52
CA LEU A 165 1.20 14.19 11.41
C LEU A 165 0.42 15.24 10.62
N GLU A 166 1.01 15.79 9.55
CA GLU A 166 0.37 16.81 8.72
C GLU A 166 -0.84 16.25 7.93
N SER A 167 -0.82 14.96 7.56
CA SER A 167 -1.98 14.28 6.97
C SER A 167 -3.12 14.14 7.98
N HIS A 168 -2.83 13.67 9.19
CA HIS A 168 -3.78 13.51 10.28
C HIS A 168 -4.41 14.84 10.68
N THR A 169 -3.61 15.91 10.80
CA THR A 169 -4.14 17.23 11.16
C THR A 169 -5.17 17.69 10.13
N ASN A 170 -4.84 17.53 8.85
CA ASN A 170 -5.75 17.87 7.76
C ASN A 170 -7.00 16.98 7.75
N TYR A 171 -6.85 15.68 7.96
CA TYR A 171 -7.97 14.73 8.01
C TYR A 171 -8.94 15.05 9.15
N TYR A 172 -8.44 15.22 10.37
CA TYR A 172 -9.28 15.47 11.54
C TYR A 172 -9.90 16.87 11.53
N LEU A 173 -9.23 17.86 10.95
CA LEU A 173 -9.80 19.18 10.78
C LEU A 173 -10.95 19.18 9.77
N GLU A 174 -10.79 18.50 8.63
CA GLU A 174 -11.88 18.31 7.66
C GLU A 174 -13.04 17.54 8.27
N LYS A 175 -12.71 16.55 9.10
CA LYS A 175 -13.68 15.72 9.82
C LYS A 175 -14.53 16.57 10.78
N GLU A 176 -13.96 17.53 11.49
CA GLU A 176 -14.68 18.35 12.45
C GLU A 176 -15.31 19.61 11.85
N HIS A 177 -14.77 20.11 10.74
CA HIS A 177 -15.24 21.34 10.09
C HIS A 177 -15.61 21.14 8.61
N PRO A 178 -16.54 20.24 8.27
CA PRO A 178 -16.84 19.88 6.89
C PRO A 178 -17.28 21.06 6.02
N ASP A 179 -17.99 22.03 6.61
CA ASP A 179 -18.52 23.20 5.90
C ASP A 179 -17.42 24.08 5.29
N ILE A 180 -16.27 24.19 5.97
CA ILE A 180 -15.12 25.00 5.55
C ILE A 180 -14.35 24.35 4.39
N PHE A 181 -14.34 23.01 4.34
CA PHE A 181 -13.51 22.25 3.39
C PHE A 181 -14.27 21.70 2.19
N SER A 182 -15.61 21.79 2.19
CA SER A 182 -16.49 21.35 1.09
C SER A 182 -16.15 21.99 -0.27
N GLU A 183 -15.50 23.16 -0.30
CA GLU A 183 -15.14 23.89 -1.52
C GLU A 183 -13.74 23.57 -2.08
N ILE A 184 -12.88 22.87 -1.31
CA ILE A 184 -11.45 22.72 -1.60
C ILE A 184 -11.13 21.33 -2.18
N LYS A 185 -10.73 21.25 -3.46
CA LYS A 185 -10.37 19.99 -4.12
C LYS A 185 -8.86 19.71 -4.04
N ARG A 186 -8.48 18.52 -3.56
CA ARG A 186 -7.07 18.11 -3.40
C ARG A 186 -6.54 17.27 -4.58
N LEU A 187 -5.32 17.59 -5.04
CA LEU A 187 -4.53 16.74 -5.92
C LEU A 187 -3.68 15.75 -5.09
N PRO A 188 -3.43 14.55 -5.61
CA PRO A 188 -2.64 13.55 -4.91
C PRO A 188 -1.14 13.84 -5.02
N GLY A 189 -0.43 13.80 -3.88
CA GLY A 189 1.04 13.90 -3.80
C GLY A 189 1.64 15.30 -3.52
N ARG A 190 0.88 16.40 -3.61
CA ARG A 190 1.30 17.75 -3.15
C ARG A 190 0.11 18.54 -2.61
N LYS A 191 0.29 19.16 -1.45
CA LYS A 191 -0.71 20.01 -0.77
C LYS A 191 -0.89 21.35 -1.52
N PHE A 192 -2.17 21.70 -1.75
CA PHE A 192 -2.78 22.94 -2.31
C PHE A 192 -2.62 23.23 -3.82
N VAL A 193 -3.77 23.29 -4.52
CA VAL A 193 -4.08 24.24 -5.62
C VAL A 193 -5.60 24.51 -5.60
N LEU A 194 -5.99 25.79 -5.74
CA LEU A 194 -7.36 26.29 -5.94
C LEU A 194 -8.00 25.73 -7.23
N ARG A 195 -9.33 25.68 -7.26
CA ARG A 195 -10.15 25.19 -8.38
C ARG A 195 -9.63 25.67 -9.75
N LEU A 196 -9.49 24.72 -10.68
CA LEU A 196 -9.61 24.94 -12.11
C LEU A 196 -10.64 23.94 -12.64
N GLU A 197 -11.47 24.43 -13.54
CA GLU A 197 -12.83 24.00 -13.85
C GLU A 197 -12.98 22.58 -14.44
N ALA A 198 -14.24 22.18 -14.49
CA ALA A 198 -14.74 20.85 -14.76
C ALA A 198 -14.68 20.44 -16.24
N GLU A 199 -13.77 19.53 -16.59
CA GLU A 199 -13.88 18.79 -17.88
C GLU A 199 -13.74 17.25 -17.75
N LYS A 200 -13.43 16.70 -16.56
CA LYS A 200 -13.28 15.24 -16.36
C LYS A 200 -14.52 14.51 -15.83
N SER A 201 -15.68 15.17 -15.76
CA SER A 201 -16.85 14.63 -15.06
C SER A 201 -17.57 13.49 -15.81
N THR A 202 -17.47 13.43 -17.14
CA THR A 202 -18.16 12.42 -17.97
C THR A 202 -17.50 11.04 -17.89
N THR A 203 -16.18 10.97 -18.11
CA THR A 203 -15.41 9.71 -18.03
C THR A 203 -15.40 9.09 -16.63
N VAL A 204 -15.46 9.91 -15.59
CA VAL A 204 -15.58 9.46 -14.20
C VAL A 204 -16.97 8.89 -13.94
N LYS A 205 -18.04 9.55 -14.40
CA LYS A 205 -19.42 9.06 -14.28
C LYS A 205 -19.62 7.74 -15.01
N GLU A 206 -19.11 7.60 -16.23
CA GLU A 206 -19.20 6.35 -17.01
C GLU A 206 -18.47 5.17 -16.34
N ARG A 207 -17.26 5.40 -15.81
CA ARG A 207 -16.54 4.37 -15.05
C ARG A 207 -17.29 3.95 -13.79
N ILE A 208 -17.91 4.90 -13.09
CA ILE A 208 -18.71 4.62 -11.90
C ILE A 208 -19.95 3.78 -12.26
N THR A 209 -20.67 4.13 -13.33
CA THR A 209 -21.84 3.36 -13.78
C THR A 209 -21.46 1.95 -14.23
N ASP A 210 -20.34 1.81 -14.96
CA ASP A 210 -19.82 0.53 -15.42
C ASP A 210 -19.40 -0.36 -14.25
N THR A 211 -18.83 0.24 -13.22
CA THR A 211 -18.47 -0.46 -11.98
C THR A 211 -19.70 -1.00 -11.26
N PHE A 212 -20.74 -0.17 -11.09
CA PHE A 212 -21.97 -0.60 -10.44
C PHE A 212 -22.69 -1.71 -11.22
N ALA A 213 -22.63 -1.67 -12.56
CA ALA A 213 -23.09 -2.76 -13.40
C ALA A 213 -22.31 -4.05 -13.13
N ALA A 214 -20.97 -3.99 -13.15
CA ALA A 214 -20.12 -5.13 -12.86
C ALA A 214 -20.36 -5.71 -11.45
N GLN A 215 -20.69 -4.89 -10.45
CA GLN A 215 -21.04 -5.39 -9.11
C GLN A 215 -22.36 -6.16 -9.08
N ARG A 216 -23.38 -5.66 -9.79
CA ARG A 216 -24.65 -6.40 -9.94
C ARG A 216 -24.41 -7.72 -10.64
N ASP A 217 -23.58 -7.71 -11.68
CA ASP A 217 -23.18 -8.89 -12.42
C ASP A 217 -22.40 -9.88 -11.53
N ALA A 218 -21.49 -9.42 -10.68
CA ALA A 218 -20.76 -10.26 -9.73
C ALA A 218 -21.71 -10.95 -8.73
N VAL A 219 -22.73 -10.25 -8.23
CA VAL A 219 -23.75 -10.83 -7.34
C VAL A 219 -24.63 -11.85 -8.06
N LEU A 220 -25.04 -11.57 -9.30
CA LEU A 220 -25.81 -12.51 -10.13
C LEU A 220 -24.98 -13.75 -10.48
N LEU A 221 -23.72 -13.56 -10.79
CA LEU A 221 -22.80 -14.63 -11.17
C LEU A 221 -22.45 -15.52 -9.97
N HIS A 222 -22.32 -14.93 -8.77
CA HIS A 222 -22.20 -15.70 -7.54
C HIS A 222 -23.40 -16.65 -7.35
N ARG A 223 -24.64 -16.20 -7.61
CA ARG A 223 -25.83 -17.08 -7.52
C ARG A 223 -25.79 -18.24 -8.53
N ALA A 224 -25.11 -18.05 -9.65
CA ALA A 224 -24.88 -19.07 -10.67
C ALA A 224 -23.74 -20.04 -10.31
N SER A 225 -23.00 -19.73 -9.25
CA SER A 225 -21.84 -20.49 -8.78
C SER A 225 -22.26 -21.42 -7.65
N ASP A 226 -21.81 -22.66 -7.68
CA ASP A 226 -22.18 -23.62 -6.64
C ASP A 226 -21.54 -23.24 -5.29
N PRO A 227 -22.33 -23.13 -4.20
CA PRO A 227 -21.84 -22.67 -2.90
C PRO A 227 -20.85 -23.64 -2.22
N GLY A 228 -20.73 -24.88 -2.71
CA GLY A 228 -19.83 -25.90 -2.15
C GLY A 228 -18.49 -26.03 -2.85
N ASN A 229 -18.28 -25.37 -4.00
CA ASN A 229 -17.10 -25.59 -4.83
C ASN A 229 -16.04 -24.50 -4.63
N LYS A 230 -14.77 -24.90 -4.66
CA LYS A 230 -13.63 -24.00 -4.73
C LYS A 230 -13.68 -23.24 -6.05
N ILE A 231 -13.84 -21.92 -6.00
CA ILE A 231 -13.92 -21.07 -7.19
C ILE A 231 -12.67 -20.22 -7.29
N HIS A 232 -12.06 -20.21 -8.47
CA HIS A 232 -10.90 -19.40 -8.78
C HIS A 232 -11.32 -18.23 -9.65
N ILE A 233 -11.12 -17.00 -9.18
CA ILE A 233 -11.56 -15.76 -9.81
C ILE A 233 -10.35 -14.91 -10.15
N GLY A 234 -10.24 -14.48 -11.39
CA GLY A 234 -9.24 -13.48 -11.79
C GLY A 234 -9.53 -12.14 -11.13
N LEU A 235 -8.61 -11.68 -10.29
CA LEU A 235 -8.65 -10.32 -9.73
C LEU A 235 -8.11 -9.37 -10.80
N SER A 236 -6.79 -9.32 -10.98
CA SER A 236 -6.15 -8.56 -12.06
C SER A 236 -5.72 -9.53 -13.16
N VAL A 237 -6.40 -9.50 -14.32
CA VAL A 237 -6.00 -10.33 -15.47
C VAL A 237 -5.75 -9.41 -16.67
N PRO A 238 -4.53 -9.42 -17.23
CA PRO A 238 -4.23 -8.60 -18.40
C PRO A 238 -5.11 -8.97 -19.60
N ARG A 239 -5.44 -7.96 -20.43
CA ARG A 239 -6.21 -8.12 -21.68
C ARG A 239 -7.67 -8.55 -21.51
N ILE A 240 -8.18 -8.57 -20.27
CA ILE A 240 -9.61 -8.76 -19.98
C ILE A 240 -10.26 -7.41 -19.78
N HIS A 241 -11.44 -7.22 -20.38
CA HIS A 241 -12.18 -5.98 -20.23
C HIS A 241 -12.65 -5.81 -18.78
N HIS A 242 -12.74 -4.58 -18.28
CA HIS A 242 -13.06 -4.32 -16.87
C HIS A 242 -14.45 -4.85 -16.42
N LYS A 243 -15.37 -5.03 -17.37
CA LYS A 243 -16.71 -5.60 -17.18
C LYS A 243 -16.73 -7.14 -17.23
N ASP A 244 -15.68 -7.76 -17.75
CA ASP A 244 -15.62 -9.19 -17.97
C ASP A 244 -14.97 -9.88 -16.76
N PHE A 245 -15.37 -11.13 -16.53
CA PHE A 245 -14.83 -11.94 -15.45
C PHE A 245 -14.07 -13.13 -16.01
N ALA A 246 -13.04 -13.58 -15.28
CA ALA A 246 -12.27 -14.75 -15.64
C ALA A 246 -12.31 -15.75 -14.48
N PHE A 247 -12.60 -17.01 -14.80
CA PHE A 247 -12.69 -18.08 -13.82
C PHE A 247 -11.85 -19.28 -14.22
N LEU A 248 -11.35 -20.02 -13.24
CA LEU A 248 -11.04 -21.43 -13.44
C LEU A 248 -12.21 -22.26 -12.91
N LEU A 249 -12.81 -23.05 -13.81
CA LEU A 249 -13.92 -23.93 -13.49
C LEU A 249 -13.55 -25.37 -13.83
N PRO A 250 -13.99 -26.36 -13.03
CA PRO A 250 -13.74 -27.77 -13.32
C PRO A 250 -14.57 -28.22 -14.53
N LEU A 251 -13.94 -28.92 -15.47
CA LEU A 251 -14.54 -29.58 -16.61
C LEU A 251 -13.84 -30.93 -16.83
N GLY A 252 -14.56 -32.05 -16.63
CA GLY A 252 -14.04 -33.39 -16.90
C GLY A 252 -12.83 -33.79 -16.05
N GLY A 253 -12.80 -33.40 -14.77
CA GLY A 253 -11.71 -33.72 -13.83
C GLY A 253 -10.47 -32.83 -13.95
N LYS A 254 -10.45 -31.87 -14.89
CA LYS A 254 -9.42 -30.82 -15.00
C LYS A 254 -10.04 -29.44 -14.90
N THR A 255 -9.28 -28.47 -14.46
CA THR A 255 -9.66 -27.05 -14.40
C THR A 255 -9.35 -26.36 -15.72
N HIS A 256 -10.30 -25.56 -16.19
CA HIS A 256 -10.16 -24.81 -17.43
C HIS A 256 -10.51 -23.35 -17.21
N GLU A 257 -9.83 -22.46 -17.93
CA GLU A 257 -10.07 -21.03 -17.87
C GLU A 257 -11.23 -20.63 -18.78
N PHE A 258 -12.15 -19.86 -18.23
CA PHE A 258 -13.31 -19.34 -18.95
C PHE A 258 -13.42 -17.83 -18.75
N LEU A 259 -13.67 -17.13 -19.86
CA LEU A 259 -14.03 -15.73 -19.91
C LEU A 259 -15.56 -15.64 -19.90
N VAL A 260 -16.08 -14.91 -18.92
CA VAL A 260 -17.51 -14.74 -18.66
C VAL A 260 -17.87 -13.28 -18.92
N LYS A 261 -18.69 -13.05 -19.94
CA LYS A 261 -19.10 -11.71 -20.39
C LYS A 261 -20.57 -11.46 -20.06
N PRO A 262 -20.91 -10.35 -19.37
CA PRO A 262 -22.31 -9.99 -19.17
C PRO A 262 -23.02 -9.70 -20.50
N VAL A 263 -24.17 -10.34 -20.72
CA VAL A 263 -24.98 -10.19 -21.94
C VAL A 263 -26.47 -10.19 -21.63
N ARG A 264 -27.28 -9.53 -22.46
CA ARG A 264 -28.74 -9.63 -22.38
C ARG A 264 -29.22 -10.78 -23.26
N ILE A 265 -29.72 -11.83 -22.61
CA ILE A 265 -30.21 -13.04 -23.24
C ILE A 265 -31.72 -12.93 -23.47
N ARG A 266 -32.10 -12.72 -24.72
CA ARG A 266 -33.49 -12.89 -25.20
C ARG A 266 -33.68 -14.34 -25.65
N ALA A 267 -33.69 -15.29 -24.70
CA ALA A 267 -33.77 -16.70 -25.03
C ALA A 267 -35.20 -17.15 -25.34
N THR A 268 -35.38 -17.86 -26.46
CA THR A 268 -36.56 -18.65 -26.81
C THR A 268 -36.42 -20.14 -26.43
N LYS A 269 -35.20 -20.58 -26.09
CA LYS A 269 -34.85 -21.97 -25.67
C LYS A 269 -34.45 -22.00 -24.19
N PRO A 270 -34.57 -23.14 -23.48
CA PRO A 270 -34.14 -23.26 -22.09
C PRO A 270 -32.61 -23.07 -21.98
N VAL A 271 -32.20 -22.17 -21.09
CA VAL A 271 -30.79 -21.83 -20.82
C VAL A 271 -30.39 -22.33 -19.43
N PRO A 272 -29.19 -22.92 -19.25
CA PRO A 272 -28.71 -23.33 -17.93
C PRO A 272 -28.67 -22.19 -16.92
N ARG A 273 -29.03 -22.47 -15.66
CA ARG A 273 -28.97 -21.50 -14.56
C ARG A 273 -27.62 -21.46 -13.85
N GLU A 274 -26.90 -22.58 -13.89
CA GLU A 274 -25.64 -22.79 -13.19
C GLU A 274 -24.44 -22.77 -14.14
N LEU A 275 -23.32 -22.26 -13.65
CA LEU A 275 -22.05 -22.24 -14.39
C LEU A 275 -21.55 -23.66 -14.72
N ALA A 276 -21.64 -24.60 -13.78
CA ALA A 276 -21.16 -25.97 -13.97
C ALA A 276 -21.89 -26.68 -15.13
N SER A 277 -23.21 -26.48 -15.21
CA SER A 277 -24.06 -27.01 -16.27
C SER A 277 -23.72 -26.43 -17.65
N ALA A 278 -23.47 -25.12 -17.73
CA ALA A 278 -23.07 -24.50 -18.99
C ALA A 278 -21.63 -24.82 -19.42
N VAL A 279 -20.70 -24.94 -18.47
CA VAL A 279 -19.33 -25.38 -18.77
C VAL A 279 -19.32 -26.79 -19.35
N SER A 280 -20.13 -27.69 -18.78
CA SER A 280 -20.31 -29.06 -19.31
C SER A 280 -20.91 -29.07 -20.73
N GLU A 281 -21.83 -28.14 -21.02
CA GLU A 281 -22.41 -27.98 -22.35
C GLU A 281 -21.41 -27.41 -23.37
N LEU A 282 -20.62 -26.41 -22.98
CA LEU A 282 -19.52 -25.87 -23.79
C LEU A 282 -18.46 -26.94 -24.11
N GLY A 283 -18.18 -27.82 -23.15
CA GLY A 283 -17.30 -28.98 -23.36
C GLY A 283 -17.81 -29.96 -24.42
N ARG A 284 -19.14 -30.18 -24.48
CA ARG A 284 -19.77 -31.04 -25.49
C ARG A 284 -19.96 -30.37 -26.84
N ARG A 285 -20.15 -29.04 -26.87
CA ARG A 285 -20.46 -28.24 -28.06
C ARG A 285 -19.26 -27.59 -28.75
N LEU A 286 -18.03 -28.04 -28.51
CA LEU A 286 -16.80 -27.45 -29.08
C LEU A 286 -16.76 -27.30 -30.63
N LYS A 287 -17.70 -27.90 -31.36
CA LYS A 287 -17.86 -27.80 -32.83
C LYS A 287 -19.00 -26.89 -33.31
N SER A 288 -19.74 -26.27 -32.38
CA SER A 288 -20.89 -25.40 -32.67
C SER A 288 -20.52 -23.94 -32.53
N ASN A 289 -20.91 -23.09 -33.50
CA ASN A 289 -20.68 -21.64 -33.46
C ASN A 289 -21.62 -20.89 -32.49
N ASP A 290 -22.58 -21.57 -31.87
CA ASP A 290 -23.51 -20.92 -30.92
C ASP A 290 -22.80 -20.52 -29.62
N PRO A 291 -23.00 -19.27 -29.14
CA PRO A 291 -22.43 -18.81 -27.88
C PRO A 291 -23.03 -19.60 -26.71
N CYS A 292 -22.16 -20.14 -25.84
CA CYS A 292 -22.62 -20.83 -24.63
C CYS A 292 -23.04 -19.78 -23.60
N VAL A 293 -24.31 -19.82 -23.16
CA VAL A 293 -24.86 -18.81 -22.26
C VAL A 293 -25.40 -19.41 -20.96
N VAL A 294 -25.31 -18.65 -19.88
CA VAL A 294 -25.86 -18.93 -18.54
C VAL A 294 -26.84 -17.84 -18.18
N LYS A 295 -27.97 -18.24 -17.60
CA LYS A 295 -29.05 -17.34 -17.20
C LYS A 295 -29.44 -17.63 -15.73
N PRO A 296 -28.80 -16.96 -14.75
CA PRO A 296 -28.96 -17.30 -13.33
C PRO A 296 -30.33 -16.92 -12.74
N SER A 297 -31.05 -15.99 -13.39
CA SER A 297 -32.35 -15.47 -12.94
C SER A 297 -33.39 -15.51 -14.06
N SER A 298 -34.66 -15.26 -13.71
CA SER A 298 -35.76 -15.15 -14.68
C SER A 298 -35.68 -13.88 -15.55
N SER A 299 -34.87 -12.88 -15.15
CA SER A 299 -34.62 -11.64 -15.92
C SER A 299 -33.93 -11.90 -17.27
N THR A 300 -33.81 -10.91 -18.15
CA THR A 300 -33.06 -11.05 -19.41
C THR A 300 -31.54 -11.02 -19.24
N ASP A 301 -31.04 -10.76 -18.04
CA ASP A 301 -29.60 -10.62 -17.80
C ASP A 301 -28.96 -12.00 -17.59
N GLY A 302 -27.81 -12.21 -18.23
CA GLY A 302 -27.06 -13.44 -18.11
C GLY A 302 -25.63 -13.28 -18.63
N PHE A 303 -24.99 -14.39 -18.92
CA PHE A 303 -23.57 -14.44 -19.17
C PHE A 303 -23.23 -15.31 -20.37
N GLU A 304 -22.33 -14.84 -21.20
CA GLU A 304 -21.73 -15.63 -22.28
C GLU A 304 -20.39 -16.19 -21.80
N LEU A 305 -20.21 -17.50 -21.97
CA LEU A 305 -19.00 -18.23 -21.61
C LEU A 305 -18.20 -18.54 -22.87
N SER A 306 -16.94 -18.14 -22.86
CA SER A 306 -15.99 -18.42 -23.92
C SER A 306 -14.65 -18.86 -23.34
N LYS A 307 -13.84 -19.60 -24.13
CA LYS A 307 -12.45 -19.84 -23.77
C LYS A 307 -11.63 -18.59 -24.10
N PRO A 308 -10.82 -18.04 -23.18
CA PRO A 308 -9.99 -16.90 -23.50
C PRO A 308 -8.94 -17.27 -24.56
N PRO A 309 -8.50 -16.31 -25.38
CA PRO A 309 -7.52 -16.56 -26.43
C PRO A 309 -6.14 -16.95 -25.86
N VAL A 310 -5.82 -16.51 -24.65
CA VAL A 310 -4.59 -16.86 -23.93
C VAL A 310 -4.97 -17.22 -22.48
N PRO A 311 -4.71 -18.44 -22.00
CA PRO A 311 -5.00 -18.82 -20.63
C PRO A 311 -3.92 -18.27 -19.68
N LEU A 312 -4.29 -17.35 -18.79
CA LEU A 312 -3.38 -16.72 -17.83
C LEU A 312 -3.59 -17.20 -16.39
N LEU A 313 -4.79 -17.66 -16.04
CA LEU A 313 -5.15 -18.13 -14.70
C LEU A 313 -4.76 -19.59 -14.46
N SER A 314 -4.81 -20.45 -15.49
CA SER A 314 -4.53 -21.90 -15.33
C SER A 314 -3.17 -22.17 -14.68
N ALA A 315 -2.17 -21.34 -14.99
CA ALA A 315 -0.83 -21.42 -14.44
C ALA A 315 -0.72 -20.96 -12.97
N LEU A 316 -1.79 -20.42 -12.38
CA LEU A 316 -1.85 -19.97 -10.99
C LEU A 316 -2.49 -21.00 -10.05
N GLU A 317 -3.18 -22.02 -10.54
CA GLU A 317 -3.94 -22.95 -9.69
C GLU A 317 -3.09 -23.62 -8.60
N TYR A 318 -1.94 -24.15 -9.00
CA TYR A 318 -1.02 -24.87 -8.12
C TYR A 318 0.06 -23.97 -7.52
N LYS A 319 -0.03 -22.65 -7.72
CA LYS A 319 0.95 -21.73 -7.17
C LYS A 319 0.71 -21.50 -5.68
N ASP A 320 1.80 -21.32 -4.95
CA ASP A 320 1.74 -20.90 -3.55
C ASP A 320 1.03 -19.53 -3.39
N PRO A 321 0.26 -19.34 -2.31
CA PRO A 321 -0.42 -18.10 -2.02
C PRO A 321 0.53 -17.02 -1.51
N LEU A 322 0.07 -15.75 -1.52
CA LEU A 322 0.85 -14.60 -1.08
C LEU A 322 1.43 -14.76 0.33
N SER A 323 0.65 -15.32 1.25
CA SER A 323 1.06 -15.54 2.64
C SER A 323 2.37 -16.31 2.79
N THR A 324 2.62 -17.30 1.92
CA THR A 324 3.85 -18.13 1.98
C THR A 324 5.12 -17.33 1.63
N MET A 325 4.98 -16.28 0.82
CA MET A 325 6.10 -15.42 0.46
C MET A 325 6.52 -14.51 1.61
N PHE A 326 5.60 -14.21 2.53
CA PHE A 326 5.90 -13.42 3.73
C PHE A 326 6.77 -14.23 4.70
N SER A 327 6.43 -15.51 4.91
CA SER A 327 7.10 -16.38 5.89
C SER A 327 8.42 -17.00 5.41
N LYS A 328 8.69 -17.09 4.09
CA LYS A 328 9.82 -17.86 3.52
C LYS A 328 10.80 -17.03 2.68
N GLN A 329 11.03 -15.76 3.02
CA GLN A 329 11.92 -14.88 2.22
C GLN A 329 13.38 -15.34 2.15
N THR A 330 13.86 -16.12 3.13
CA THR A 330 15.27 -16.51 3.26
C THR A 330 15.55 -17.97 2.92
N ALA A 331 14.53 -18.81 2.73
CA ALA A 331 14.70 -20.26 2.81
C ALA A 331 14.83 -20.99 1.45
N HIS A 332 14.34 -20.45 0.33
CA HIS A 332 14.23 -21.21 -0.92
C HIS A 332 14.72 -20.41 -2.14
N LEU A 333 15.80 -20.89 -2.77
CA LEU A 333 16.36 -20.40 -4.05
C LEU A 333 15.36 -20.44 -5.24
N GLY A 334 14.20 -21.09 -5.07
CA GLY A 334 13.15 -21.22 -6.10
C GLY A 334 11.91 -20.34 -5.92
N SER A 335 11.78 -19.57 -4.82
CA SER A 335 10.62 -18.69 -4.63
C SER A 335 10.80 -17.40 -5.44
N GLN A 336 9.75 -16.95 -6.14
CA GLN A 336 9.80 -15.66 -6.83
C GLN A 336 10.01 -14.55 -5.80
N THR A 337 11.16 -13.88 -5.86
CA THR A 337 11.39 -12.68 -5.05
C THR A 337 10.38 -11.61 -5.47
N LEU A 338 9.50 -11.22 -4.55
CA LEU A 338 8.55 -10.14 -4.79
C LEU A 338 9.29 -8.79 -4.67
N TYR A 339 9.71 -8.24 -5.81
CA TYR A 339 10.34 -6.92 -5.86
C TYR A 339 9.31 -5.81 -5.59
N THR A 340 9.77 -4.66 -5.10
CA THR A 340 8.90 -3.51 -4.79
C THR A 340 8.04 -3.06 -5.96
N GLN A 341 8.55 -3.14 -7.19
CA GLN A 341 7.75 -2.83 -8.38
C GLN A 341 6.60 -3.83 -8.58
N ASP A 342 6.83 -5.12 -8.33
CA ASP A 342 5.81 -6.15 -8.42
C ASP A 342 4.79 -6.02 -7.25
N GLN A 343 5.24 -5.62 -6.05
CA GLN A 343 4.36 -5.27 -4.93
C GLN A 343 3.39 -4.16 -5.32
N ASN A 344 3.92 -3.06 -5.87
CA ASN A 344 3.12 -1.89 -6.21
C ASN A 344 2.11 -2.21 -7.32
N ALA A 345 2.52 -2.95 -8.34
CA ALA A 345 1.64 -3.35 -9.43
C ALA A 345 0.54 -4.32 -8.96
N LEU A 346 0.91 -5.29 -8.12
CA LEU A 346 -0.04 -6.25 -7.58
C LEU A 346 -1.05 -5.59 -6.62
N ALA A 347 -0.57 -4.72 -5.72
CA ALA A 347 -1.40 -3.96 -4.79
C ALA A 347 -2.40 -3.07 -5.53
N SER A 348 -1.92 -2.33 -6.53
CA SER A 348 -2.77 -1.53 -7.41
C SER A 348 -3.80 -2.38 -8.16
N GLY A 349 -3.39 -3.50 -8.74
CA GLY A 349 -4.28 -4.41 -9.46
C GLY A 349 -5.36 -5.01 -8.57
N ILE A 350 -5.01 -5.44 -7.35
CA ILE A 350 -5.96 -5.96 -6.36
C ILE A 350 -6.96 -4.87 -5.95
N ALA A 351 -6.50 -3.67 -5.62
CA ALA A 351 -7.38 -2.58 -5.22
C ALA A 351 -8.38 -2.19 -6.33
N GLN A 352 -7.90 -1.98 -7.56
CA GLN A 352 -8.77 -1.63 -8.68
C GLN A 352 -9.77 -2.75 -9.00
N SER A 353 -9.33 -4.00 -8.97
CA SER A 353 -10.16 -5.13 -9.39
C SER A 353 -11.09 -5.64 -8.29
N SER A 354 -10.81 -5.34 -7.02
CA SER A 354 -11.70 -5.70 -5.92
C SER A 354 -12.95 -4.83 -5.89
N LEU A 355 -12.88 -3.62 -6.45
CA LEU A 355 -14.02 -2.70 -6.58
C LEU A 355 -15.26 -3.39 -7.18
N ARG A 356 -15.12 -4.12 -8.30
CA ARG A 356 -16.26 -4.83 -8.94
C ARG A 356 -16.81 -6.00 -8.12
N LEU A 357 -16.07 -6.46 -7.11
CA LEU A 357 -16.48 -7.55 -6.23
C LEU A 357 -17.09 -7.04 -4.91
N ILE A 358 -17.03 -5.72 -4.63
CA ILE A 358 -17.63 -5.14 -3.42
C ILE A 358 -19.13 -5.42 -3.40
N GLY A 359 -19.57 -6.11 -2.35
CA GLY A 359 -20.96 -6.54 -2.15
C GLY A 359 -21.23 -7.98 -2.59
N SER A 360 -20.31 -8.62 -3.30
CA SER A 360 -20.37 -10.06 -3.58
C SER A 360 -19.84 -10.87 -2.39
N GLN A 361 -20.34 -12.09 -2.21
CA GLN A 361 -19.85 -12.98 -1.15
C GLN A 361 -18.41 -13.45 -1.38
N TRP A 362 -17.89 -13.36 -2.61
CA TRP A 362 -16.52 -13.77 -2.91
C TRP A 362 -15.46 -12.96 -2.15
N LEU A 363 -15.73 -11.68 -1.84
CA LEU A 363 -14.81 -10.87 -1.04
C LEU A 363 -14.71 -11.30 0.42
N ARG A 364 -15.62 -12.16 0.91
CA ARG A 364 -15.47 -12.80 2.23
C ARG A 364 -14.29 -13.77 2.28
N PHE A 365 -13.80 -14.22 1.13
CA PHE A 365 -12.62 -15.10 1.04
C PHE A 365 -11.34 -14.33 0.69
N LEU A 366 -11.39 -13.00 0.58
CA LEU A 366 -10.21 -12.20 0.27
C LEU A 366 -9.28 -12.13 1.49
N ASP A 367 -8.28 -12.99 1.50
CA ASP A 367 -7.18 -13.07 2.46
C ASP A 367 -5.87 -13.36 1.69
N SER A 368 -4.70 -13.04 2.24
CA SER A 368 -3.40 -13.32 1.58
C SER A 368 -3.13 -14.82 1.36
N GLU A 369 -3.80 -15.70 2.08
CA GLU A 369 -3.77 -17.16 1.89
C GLU A 369 -4.55 -17.63 0.65
N ASN A 370 -5.49 -16.81 0.19
CA ASN A 370 -6.35 -17.12 -0.94
C ASN A 370 -5.95 -16.39 -2.22
N VAL A 371 -5.04 -15.42 -2.14
CA VAL A 371 -4.54 -14.67 -3.30
C VAL A 371 -3.27 -15.30 -3.84
N ARG A 372 -3.28 -15.56 -5.15
CA ARG A 372 -2.12 -16.05 -5.93
C ARG A 372 -1.82 -15.05 -7.02
N TRP A 373 -0.56 -14.93 -7.41
CA TRP A 373 -0.14 -13.98 -8.44
C TRP A 373 0.99 -14.53 -9.29
N ARG A 374 1.22 -14.01 -10.49
CA ARG A 374 2.39 -14.32 -11.32
C ARG A 374 2.64 -13.19 -12.31
N ARG A 375 3.91 -13.04 -12.69
CA ARG A 375 4.31 -12.22 -13.83
C ARG A 375 4.28 -13.03 -15.13
N THR A 376 3.58 -12.52 -16.13
CA THR A 376 3.53 -13.08 -17.49
C THR A 376 4.84 -12.82 -18.24
N THR A 377 5.03 -13.49 -19.38
CA THR A 377 6.18 -13.28 -20.27
C THR A 377 6.28 -11.84 -20.77
N ASP A 378 5.13 -11.16 -20.87
CA ASP A 378 5.03 -9.78 -21.36
C ASP A 378 5.23 -8.74 -20.24
N ASN A 379 5.79 -9.15 -19.09
CA ASN A 379 5.95 -8.33 -17.89
C ASN A 379 4.65 -7.75 -17.34
N GLN A 380 3.52 -8.44 -17.54
CA GLN A 380 2.24 -8.07 -16.96
C GLN A 380 1.95 -8.93 -15.73
N TRP A 381 1.16 -8.42 -14.78
CA TRP A 381 0.86 -9.13 -13.55
C TRP A 381 -0.55 -9.69 -13.59
N THR A 382 -0.64 -10.99 -13.31
CA THR A 382 -1.91 -11.69 -13.17
C THR A 382 -2.09 -12.06 -11.70
N SER A 383 -3.27 -11.79 -11.15
CA SER A 383 -3.65 -12.19 -9.80
C SER A 383 -5.00 -12.88 -9.77
N MET A 384 -5.14 -13.83 -8.86
CA MET A 384 -6.28 -14.71 -8.75
C MET A 384 -6.67 -14.88 -7.28
N LEU A 385 -7.96 -14.68 -7.00
CA LEU A 385 -8.59 -15.04 -5.74
C LEU A 385 -9.05 -16.49 -5.82
N THR A 386 -8.69 -17.28 -4.82
CA THR A 386 -9.15 -18.65 -4.66
C THR A 386 -10.16 -18.68 -3.53
N ALA A 387 -11.43 -18.49 -3.88
CA ALA A 387 -12.54 -18.56 -2.94
C ALA A 387 -12.71 -20.01 -2.48
N THR A 388 -12.12 -20.32 -1.34
CA THR A 388 -12.24 -21.62 -0.68
C THR A 388 -13.14 -21.44 0.54
N PRO A 389 -14.26 -22.18 0.64
CA PRO A 389 -15.07 -22.19 1.85
C PRO A 389 -14.20 -22.59 3.05
N GLY A 390 -14.12 -21.73 4.06
CA GLY A 390 -13.28 -21.96 5.25
C GLY A 390 -13.52 -20.91 6.32
N ASP A 391 -13.30 -21.31 7.57
CA ASP A 391 -13.57 -20.48 8.75
C ASP A 391 -12.29 -19.79 9.25
N SER A 392 -11.84 -18.76 8.53
CA SER A 392 -10.67 -17.99 8.97
C SER A 392 -11.02 -17.15 10.20
N ALA A 393 -10.10 -17.01 11.16
CA ALA A 393 -10.32 -16.21 12.37
C ALA A 393 -10.74 -14.77 12.04
N THR A 394 -10.08 -14.16 11.05
CA THR A 394 -10.45 -12.85 10.50
C THR A 394 -11.89 -12.81 9.99
N THR A 395 -12.35 -13.88 9.33
CA THR A 395 -13.72 -13.98 8.82
C THR A 395 -14.74 -13.99 9.95
N ARG A 396 -14.51 -14.79 11.00
CA ARG A 396 -15.38 -14.81 12.19
C ARG A 396 -15.45 -13.45 12.89
N THR A 397 -14.31 -12.79 13.11
CA THR A 397 -14.29 -11.49 13.77
C THR A 397 -15.07 -10.45 12.97
N LEU A 398 -14.89 -10.41 11.65
CA LEU A 398 -15.57 -9.44 10.79
C LEU A 398 -17.07 -9.74 10.65
N GLU A 399 -17.47 -11.01 10.69
CA GLU A 399 -18.87 -11.41 10.76
C GLU A 399 -19.51 -11.04 12.10
N ALA A 400 -18.81 -11.26 13.21
CA ALA A 400 -19.26 -10.82 14.53
C ALA A 400 -19.46 -9.30 14.58
N CYS A 401 -18.55 -8.52 13.97
CA CYS A 401 -18.69 -7.08 13.82
C CYS A 401 -19.94 -6.72 12.98
N HIS A 402 -20.13 -7.35 11.83
CA HIS A 402 -21.29 -7.13 10.95
C HIS A 402 -22.62 -7.43 11.67
N THR A 403 -22.73 -8.59 12.31
CA THR A 403 -23.91 -9.02 13.07
C THR A 403 -24.21 -8.07 14.23
N ALA A 404 -23.20 -7.68 15.01
CA ALA A 404 -23.40 -6.78 16.15
C ALA A 404 -23.96 -5.41 15.74
N TYR A 405 -23.61 -4.91 14.54
CA TYR A 405 -24.15 -3.66 14.01
C TYR A 405 -25.57 -3.81 13.46
N ILE A 406 -25.90 -4.94 12.83
CA ILE A 406 -27.27 -5.24 12.40
C ILE A 406 -28.21 -5.33 13.60
N GLU A 407 -27.80 -6.03 14.66
CA GLU A 407 -28.65 -6.30 15.83
C GLU A 407 -28.86 -5.06 16.72
N ARG A 408 -27.91 -4.13 16.75
CA ARG A 408 -27.99 -2.92 17.60
C ARG A 408 -28.71 -1.75 16.96
N ALA A 409 -28.75 -1.66 15.63
CA ALA A 409 -29.24 -0.48 14.96
C ALA A 409 -30.77 -0.50 14.85
N ARG A 410 -31.42 0.63 15.22
CA ARG A 410 -32.88 0.80 15.04
C ARG A 410 -33.29 0.75 13.57
N GLU A 411 -32.36 1.08 12.66
CA GLU A 411 -32.46 0.85 11.22
C GLU A 411 -31.30 -0.08 10.81
N PRO A 412 -31.53 -1.15 10.03
CA PRO A 412 -30.48 -2.08 9.64
C PRO A 412 -29.40 -1.34 8.82
N HIS A 413 -28.24 -1.13 9.44
CA HIS A 413 -27.07 -0.56 8.77
C HIS A 413 -26.17 -1.69 8.26
N ASP A 414 -26.25 -1.98 6.96
CA ASP A 414 -25.47 -3.06 6.36
C ASP A 414 -23.99 -2.66 6.18
N LEU A 415 -23.14 -3.18 7.07
CA LEU A 415 -21.69 -2.98 7.00
C LEU A 415 -20.97 -3.87 5.98
N THR A 416 -21.67 -4.66 5.16
CA THR A 416 -21.05 -5.58 4.18
C THR A 416 -19.98 -4.90 3.34
N ARG A 417 -20.23 -3.67 2.87
CA ARG A 417 -19.27 -2.90 2.06
C ARG A 417 -18.05 -2.45 2.87
N HIS A 418 -18.26 -2.00 4.10
CA HIS A 418 -17.19 -1.57 5.01
C HIS A 418 -16.26 -2.74 5.33
N VAL A 419 -16.83 -3.92 5.61
CA VAL A 419 -16.09 -5.17 5.85
C VAL A 419 -15.25 -5.56 4.63
N HIS A 420 -15.82 -5.49 3.43
CA HIS A 420 -15.08 -5.78 2.20
C HIS A 420 -13.94 -4.79 1.96
N ILE A 421 -14.17 -3.49 2.17
CA ILE A 421 -13.14 -2.46 2.03
C ILE A 421 -12.01 -2.68 3.04
N PHE A 422 -12.35 -2.99 4.29
CA PHE A 422 -11.39 -3.29 5.35
C PHE A 422 -10.51 -4.51 4.99
N ARG A 423 -11.12 -5.60 4.51
CA ARG A 423 -10.38 -6.79 4.04
C ARG A 423 -9.40 -6.49 2.92
N ILE A 424 -9.80 -5.65 1.96
CA ILE A 424 -8.88 -5.19 0.91
C ILE A 424 -7.68 -4.49 1.57
N GLY A 425 -7.92 -3.62 2.55
CA GLY A 425 -6.87 -2.95 3.32
C GLY A 425 -5.89 -3.92 4.00
N LEU A 426 -6.40 -4.99 4.62
CA LEU A 426 -5.56 -6.01 5.26
C LEU A 426 -4.62 -6.67 4.24
N VAL A 427 -5.16 -7.15 3.11
CA VAL A 427 -4.34 -7.81 2.07
C VAL A 427 -3.32 -6.85 1.46
N LEU A 428 -3.68 -5.58 1.26
CA LEU A 428 -2.74 -4.56 0.76
C LEU A 428 -1.62 -4.29 1.77
N ALA A 429 -1.95 -4.16 3.06
CA ALA A 429 -0.97 -3.96 4.12
C ALA A 429 0.02 -5.14 4.21
N GLU A 430 -0.50 -6.37 4.25
CA GLU A 430 0.32 -7.58 4.30
C GLU A 430 1.23 -7.71 3.09
N LEU A 431 0.72 -7.40 1.89
CA LEU A 431 1.48 -7.42 0.65
C LEU A 431 2.62 -6.39 0.64
N CYS A 432 2.36 -5.17 1.12
CA CYS A 432 3.33 -4.09 1.13
C CYS A 432 4.42 -4.31 2.18
N LEU A 433 4.02 -4.64 3.41
CA LEU A 433 4.93 -4.86 4.53
C LEU A 433 5.63 -6.23 4.46
N LYS A 434 5.11 -7.15 3.62
CA LYS A 434 5.53 -8.55 3.53
C LYS A 434 5.49 -9.27 4.88
N THR A 435 4.55 -8.86 5.72
CA THR A 435 4.33 -9.38 7.06
C THR A 435 2.85 -9.71 7.18
N LYS A 436 2.54 -10.92 7.64
CA LYS A 436 1.14 -11.33 7.86
C LYS A 436 0.60 -10.61 9.10
N ILE A 437 -0.67 -10.21 9.07
CA ILE A 437 -1.36 -9.70 10.24
C ILE A 437 -1.65 -10.87 11.17
N SER A 438 -1.26 -10.74 12.43
CA SER A 438 -1.32 -11.84 13.41
C SER A 438 -2.78 -12.22 13.69
N TYR A 439 -3.61 -11.24 14.04
CA TYR A 439 -5.06 -11.39 14.14
C TYR A 439 -5.77 -10.02 14.15
N VAL A 440 -7.09 -10.08 14.03
CA VAL A 440 -7.99 -8.93 14.11
C VAL A 440 -9.01 -9.23 15.20
N ASP A 441 -9.31 -8.24 16.04
CA ASP A 441 -10.28 -8.35 17.13
C ASP A 441 -11.39 -7.30 17.00
N PHE A 442 -12.59 -7.63 17.47
CA PHE A 442 -13.72 -6.71 17.47
C PHE A 442 -14.05 -6.29 18.91
N ASP A 443 -13.76 -5.04 19.24
CA ASP A 443 -14.10 -4.48 20.54
C ASP A 443 -15.57 -4.05 20.54
N MET A 444 -16.42 -4.89 21.11
CA MET A 444 -17.86 -4.63 21.25
C MET A 444 -18.19 -3.36 22.06
N ARG A 445 -17.29 -2.89 22.94
CA ARG A 445 -17.49 -1.69 23.78
C ARG A 445 -17.13 -0.42 23.02
N ALA A 446 -15.98 -0.40 22.36
CA ALA A 446 -15.54 0.73 21.54
C ALA A 446 -16.24 0.79 20.18
N ASN A 447 -16.85 -0.33 19.76
CA ASN A 447 -17.54 -0.54 18.50
C ASN A 447 -16.63 -0.36 17.28
N ASN A 448 -15.39 -0.85 17.39
CA ASN A 448 -14.36 -0.75 16.38
C ASN A 448 -13.56 -2.05 16.25
N VAL A 449 -12.82 -2.17 15.15
CA VAL A 449 -11.99 -3.34 14.86
C VAL A 449 -10.52 -3.01 15.12
N ARG A 450 -9.85 -3.81 15.97
CA ARG A 450 -8.44 -3.65 16.33
C ARG A 450 -7.58 -4.60 15.52
N ILE A 451 -6.41 -4.14 15.08
CA ILE A 451 -5.47 -4.91 14.26
C ILE A 451 -4.25 -5.21 15.11
N TYR A 452 -3.80 -6.46 15.11
CA TYR A 452 -2.62 -6.90 15.83
C TYR A 452 -1.56 -7.42 14.88
N MET A 453 -0.35 -6.87 14.98
CA MET A 453 0.80 -7.23 14.16
C MET A 453 2.02 -7.47 15.04
N ASP A 454 2.87 -8.40 14.61
CA ASP A 454 4.14 -8.66 15.26
C ASP A 454 5.15 -7.55 14.91
N ASP A 455 5.88 -7.07 15.91
CA ASP A 455 6.97 -6.11 15.72
C ASP A 455 8.30 -6.79 15.33
N GLU A 456 9.36 -6.01 15.19
CA GLU A 456 10.72 -6.51 14.86
C GLU A 456 11.25 -7.55 15.88
N MET A 457 10.70 -7.56 17.10
CA MET A 457 11.05 -8.49 18.18
C MET A 457 10.09 -9.67 18.29
N SER A 458 9.17 -9.84 17.33
CA SER A 458 8.10 -10.85 17.35
C SER A 458 7.13 -10.69 18.53
N VAL A 459 6.97 -9.47 19.04
CA VAL A 459 5.95 -9.16 20.05
C VAL A 459 4.72 -8.63 19.34
N THR A 460 3.60 -9.31 19.53
CA THR A 460 2.32 -8.90 18.95
C THR A 460 1.77 -7.67 19.67
N ARG A 461 1.49 -6.60 18.93
CA ARG A 461 0.95 -5.35 19.47
C ARG A 461 -0.22 -4.83 18.65
N GLU A 462 -1.11 -4.08 19.31
CA GLU A 462 -2.17 -3.34 18.64
C GLU A 462 -1.54 -2.23 17.78
N VAL A 463 -1.95 -2.16 16.52
CA VAL A 463 -1.50 -1.16 15.56
C VAL A 463 -2.71 -0.48 14.92
N SER A 464 -2.64 0.83 14.78
CA SER A 464 -3.69 1.60 14.11
C SER A 464 -3.54 1.53 12.59
N ALA A 465 -4.62 1.80 11.85
CA ALA A 465 -4.57 1.98 10.40
C ALA A 465 -3.48 3.00 9.98
N ASN A 466 -3.24 4.00 10.81
CA ASN A 466 -2.28 5.07 10.57
C ASN A 466 -0.84 4.57 10.68
N ASP A 467 -0.55 3.77 11.72
CA ASP A 467 0.78 3.20 11.91
C ASP A 467 1.12 2.26 10.76
N ILE A 468 0.16 1.42 10.37
CA ILE A 468 0.31 0.50 9.23
C ILE A 468 0.52 1.31 7.93
N ALA A 469 -0.29 2.33 7.66
CA ALA A 469 -0.15 3.16 6.47
C ALA A 469 1.19 3.90 6.42
N SER A 470 1.66 4.42 7.56
CA SER A 470 2.96 5.10 7.65
C SER A 470 4.12 4.15 7.36
N GLU A 471 4.05 2.91 7.84
CA GLU A 471 5.04 1.89 7.50
C GLU A 471 4.96 1.49 6.02
N VAL A 472 3.76 1.42 5.43
CA VAL A 472 3.58 1.16 3.99
C VAL A 472 4.16 2.30 3.15
N ASP A 473 4.01 3.55 3.58
CA ASP A 473 4.62 4.72 2.94
C ASP A 473 6.14 4.67 2.96
N LEU A 474 6.72 4.22 4.08
CA LEU A 474 8.16 4.05 4.27
C LEU A 474 8.73 2.95 3.38
N VAL A 475 8.08 1.78 3.37
CA VAL A 475 8.64 0.56 2.76
C VAL A 475 8.31 0.44 1.28
N CYS A 476 7.16 0.95 0.84
CA CYS A 476 6.65 0.73 -0.52
C CYS A 476 6.43 2.02 -1.30
N ASN A 477 5.31 2.70 -1.06
CA ASN A 477 4.90 3.85 -1.86
C ASN A 477 3.82 4.69 -1.16
N PRO A 478 3.92 6.03 -1.17
CA PRO A 478 2.90 6.92 -0.58
C PRO A 478 1.47 6.72 -1.08
N TYR A 479 1.29 6.36 -2.35
CA TYR A 479 -0.04 6.05 -2.90
C TYR A 479 -0.66 4.82 -2.22
N LEU A 480 0.17 3.84 -1.83
CA LEU A 480 -0.29 2.62 -1.20
C LEU A 480 -0.61 2.82 0.28
N GLY A 481 0.14 3.64 1.02
CA GLY A 481 -0.21 3.90 2.41
C GLY A 481 -1.52 4.68 2.52
N GLU A 482 -1.78 5.64 1.63
CA GLU A 482 -3.10 6.31 1.54
C GLU A 482 -4.24 5.33 1.24
N MET A 483 -4.01 4.38 0.31
CA MET A 483 -4.98 3.32 0.01
C MET A 483 -5.24 2.43 1.23
N VAL A 484 -4.17 2.01 1.93
CA VAL A 484 -4.23 1.16 3.13
C VAL A 484 -4.94 1.89 4.27
N PHE A 485 -4.56 3.14 4.53
CA PHE A 485 -5.21 4.00 5.53
C PHE A 485 -6.71 4.08 5.26
N PHE A 486 -7.11 4.44 4.03
CA PHE A 486 -8.53 4.54 3.71
C PHE A 486 -9.28 3.24 3.98
N CYS A 487 -8.70 2.12 3.54
CA CYS A 487 -9.34 0.82 3.65
C CYS A 487 -9.47 0.36 5.10
N LEU A 488 -8.40 0.45 5.89
CA LEU A 488 -8.39 0.01 7.29
C LEU A 488 -9.22 0.93 8.20
N SER A 489 -9.27 2.23 7.90
CA SER A 489 -10.14 3.16 8.65
C SER A 489 -11.63 2.87 8.47
N ALA A 490 -12.05 2.08 7.48
CA ALA A 490 -13.45 1.77 7.23
C ALA A 490 -14.17 1.10 8.43
N LEU A 491 -13.45 0.35 9.27
CA LEU A 491 -13.98 -0.26 10.49
C LEU A 491 -13.34 0.27 11.79
N GLN A 492 -12.36 1.16 11.69
CA GLN A 492 -11.71 1.79 12.85
C GLN A 492 -12.29 3.18 13.18
N ASP A 493 -12.75 3.93 12.18
CA ASP A 493 -13.30 5.28 12.37
C ASP A 493 -14.84 5.26 12.46
N LYS A 494 -15.38 5.75 13.57
CA LYS A 494 -16.83 5.83 13.82
C LYS A 494 -17.61 6.64 12.78
N LYS A 495 -17.03 7.69 12.18
CA LYS A 495 -17.73 8.46 11.14
C LYS A 495 -17.84 7.66 9.85
N ARG A 496 -16.80 6.91 9.48
CA ARG A 496 -16.80 6.04 8.30
C ARG A 496 -17.72 4.84 8.49
N LEU A 497 -17.78 4.28 9.69
CA LEU A 497 -18.74 3.22 10.03
C LEU A 497 -20.20 3.63 9.81
N ASN A 498 -20.52 4.92 9.80
CA ASN A 498 -21.85 5.44 9.52
C ASN A 498 -22.03 5.92 8.07
N ASP A 499 -20.98 5.84 7.24
CA ASP A 499 -21.00 6.37 5.88
C ASP A 499 -21.66 5.41 4.89
N LYS A 500 -22.91 5.72 4.53
CA LYS A 500 -23.68 4.97 3.54
C LYS A 500 -23.07 5.04 2.13
N LEU A 501 -22.18 6.00 1.86
CA LEU A 501 -21.54 6.26 0.57
C LEU A 501 -20.05 5.86 0.51
N ILE A 502 -19.54 5.10 1.49
CA ILE A 502 -18.12 4.72 1.60
C ILE A 502 -17.52 4.10 0.32
N GLN A 503 -18.35 3.45 -0.49
CA GLN A 503 -17.94 2.89 -1.77
C GLN A 503 -17.61 3.95 -2.84
N GLY A 504 -18.35 5.07 -2.84
CA GLY A 504 -18.04 6.22 -3.69
C GLY A 504 -16.68 6.83 -3.30
N ASP A 505 -16.39 6.88 -2.01
CA ASP A 505 -15.11 7.35 -1.49
C ASP A 505 -13.96 6.37 -1.78
N TYR A 506 -14.23 5.07 -1.71
CA TYR A 506 -13.28 4.05 -2.17
C TYR A 506 -12.90 4.25 -3.64
N PHE A 507 -13.87 4.55 -4.51
CA PHE A 507 -13.59 4.86 -5.90
C PHE A 507 -12.77 6.14 -6.06
N SER A 508 -13.15 7.22 -5.35
CA SER A 508 -12.53 8.54 -5.50
C SER A 508 -11.10 8.61 -4.94
N ILE A 509 -10.81 7.82 -3.90
CA ILE A 509 -9.52 7.79 -3.21
C ILE A 509 -8.72 6.58 -3.69
N VAL A 510 -9.14 5.36 -3.34
CA VAL A 510 -8.32 4.14 -3.51
C VAL A 510 -8.09 3.81 -4.99
N VAL A 511 -9.16 3.77 -5.80
CA VAL A 511 -9.04 3.41 -7.22
C VAL A 511 -8.35 4.49 -8.04
N ARG A 512 -8.54 5.77 -7.68
CA ARG A 512 -7.79 6.88 -8.28
C ARG A 512 -6.29 6.75 -8.01
N HIS A 513 -5.89 6.56 -6.76
CA HIS A 513 -4.48 6.40 -6.39
C HIS A 513 -3.85 5.17 -7.03
N ALA A 514 -4.57 4.04 -7.05
CA ALA A 514 -4.12 2.84 -7.74
C ALA A 514 -3.92 3.10 -9.26
N GLY A 515 -4.86 3.78 -9.91
CA GLY A 515 -4.74 4.13 -11.32
C GLY A 515 -3.58 5.07 -11.64
N GLU A 516 -3.26 6.00 -10.75
CA GLU A 516 -2.08 6.88 -10.86
C GLU A 516 -0.78 6.11 -10.66
N LEU A 517 -0.73 5.24 -9.65
CA LEU A 517 0.40 4.36 -9.39
C LEU A 517 0.66 3.43 -10.60
N ASP A 518 -0.40 2.86 -11.18
CA ASP A 518 -0.31 2.04 -12.39
C ASP A 518 0.29 2.79 -13.58
N ARG A 519 -0.08 4.07 -13.75
CA ARG A 519 0.50 4.92 -14.80
C ARG A 519 1.98 5.18 -14.56
N LEU A 520 2.39 5.40 -13.31
CA LEU A 520 3.79 5.58 -12.96
C LEU A 520 4.61 4.31 -13.18
N ILE A 521 4.05 3.14 -12.88
CA ILE A 521 4.70 1.83 -13.09
C ILE A 521 4.85 1.51 -14.58
N LYS A 522 3.82 1.82 -15.38
CA LYS A 522 3.76 1.55 -16.83
C LYS A 522 4.43 2.64 -17.68
N ALA A 523 4.77 3.79 -17.10
CA ALA A 523 5.44 4.86 -17.82
C ALA A 523 6.78 4.35 -18.40
N PRO A 524 7.05 4.55 -19.70
CA PRO A 524 8.33 4.17 -20.26
C PRO A 524 9.41 4.95 -19.50
N ARG A 525 10.39 4.24 -18.94
CA ARG A 525 11.59 4.87 -18.37
C ARG A 525 12.18 5.75 -19.47
N ARG A 526 11.97 7.07 -19.38
CA ARG A 526 12.77 8.03 -20.13
C ARG A 526 14.21 7.73 -19.72
N ARG A 527 14.95 7.05 -20.60
CA ARG A 527 16.41 6.99 -20.48
C ARG A 527 16.83 8.46 -20.37
N GLY A 528 17.37 8.83 -19.22
CA GLY A 528 17.95 10.14 -19.04
C GLY A 528 18.99 10.38 -20.14
N PRO A 529 19.23 11.65 -20.52
CA PRO A 529 20.21 11.97 -21.53
C PRO A 529 21.58 11.49 -21.04
N CYS A 530 22.07 10.38 -21.58
CA CYS A 530 23.50 10.10 -21.55
C CYS A 530 24.15 11.20 -22.37
N GLY A 531 24.92 12.06 -21.71
CA GLY A 531 25.80 12.99 -22.38
C GLY A 531 26.75 12.22 -23.28
N ALA A 532 26.71 12.53 -24.57
CA ALA A 532 27.84 12.39 -25.48
C ALA A 532 27.66 13.47 -26.54
N GLY A 533 28.54 14.46 -26.51
CA GLY A 533 28.63 15.46 -27.56
C GLY A 533 29.19 14.89 -28.86
N SER A 534 28.94 15.64 -29.93
CA SER A 534 29.43 15.50 -31.32
C SER A 534 28.92 14.27 -32.09
N SER A 535 28.47 14.36 -33.35
CA SER A 535 28.23 15.47 -34.29
C SER A 535 27.49 14.89 -35.50
N SER A 536 26.78 15.76 -36.21
CA SER A 536 26.50 15.73 -37.66
C SER A 536 25.64 14.60 -38.26
N SER A 537 24.41 15.01 -38.64
CA SER A 537 23.80 14.83 -39.96
C SER A 537 23.79 13.44 -40.63
N SER A 538 22.60 12.89 -40.87
CA SER A 538 21.94 12.97 -42.19
C SER A 538 20.77 11.99 -42.31
N SER A 539 19.80 12.46 -43.08
CA SER A 539 18.56 11.84 -43.55
C SER A 539 18.76 10.71 -44.58
N ALA A 540 17.67 9.97 -44.83
CA ALA A 540 17.49 8.84 -45.76
C ALA A 540 18.03 7.51 -45.22
N GLY A 541 17.32 6.39 -45.21
CA GLY A 541 16.40 5.85 -46.21
C GLY A 541 16.93 4.46 -46.56
N GLY A 542 16.08 3.43 -46.52
CA GLY A 542 16.43 2.10 -47.05
C GLY A 542 16.39 0.95 -46.03
N SER A 543 15.37 0.11 -46.17
CA SER A 543 15.48 -1.31 -45.82
C SER A 543 16.64 -1.97 -46.59
N PRO A 544 17.16 -3.09 -46.09
CA PRO A 544 17.45 -4.19 -47.00
C PRO A 544 16.76 -5.46 -46.56
N ARG A 545 16.00 -6.02 -47.51
CA ARG A 545 15.66 -7.43 -47.59
C ARG A 545 16.88 -8.23 -48.05
N SER A 546 16.80 -9.53 -47.75
CA SER A 546 17.42 -10.69 -48.39
C SER A 546 18.74 -11.22 -47.84
N GLY A 547 18.70 -12.51 -47.55
CA GLY A 547 19.75 -13.35 -46.99
C GLY A 547 19.18 -14.74 -46.67
N SER A 548 18.62 -15.39 -47.69
CA SER A 548 18.23 -16.79 -47.70
C SER A 548 19.43 -17.71 -47.43
N GLY A 549 19.26 -18.67 -46.50
CA GLY A 549 20.17 -19.79 -46.30
C GLY A 549 19.46 -20.88 -45.51
N GLY A 550 19.07 -21.96 -46.19
CA GLY A 550 18.37 -23.10 -45.60
C GLY A 550 19.33 -24.21 -45.15
N PHE A 551 18.80 -25.11 -44.31
CA PHE A 551 19.32 -26.44 -43.89
C PHE A 551 20.66 -26.43 -43.11
N THR A 552 20.92 -27.17 -42.02
CA THR A 552 20.53 -28.52 -41.52
C THR A 552 20.55 -28.51 -39.97
N GLY A 553 19.61 -29.15 -39.26
CA GLY A 553 19.72 -30.54 -38.82
C GLY A 553 20.69 -30.75 -37.64
N TYR A 554 20.19 -31.03 -36.42
CA TYR A 554 20.65 -32.11 -35.54
C TYR A 554 19.84 -32.14 -34.24
N SER A 555 19.27 -33.30 -33.96
CA SER A 555 18.70 -33.73 -32.70
C SER A 555 19.83 -34.13 -31.73
N ARG A 556 19.64 -33.85 -30.44
CA ARG A 556 19.50 -34.90 -29.42
C ARG A 556 18.73 -34.36 -28.24
#